data_AF-A0A7V5ARZ0-F1
#
_entry.id   AF-A0A7V5ARZ0-F1
#
_cell.length_a   1.000
_cell.length_b   1.000
_cell.length_c   1.000
_cell.angle_alpha   90.00
_cell.angle_beta   90.00
_cell.angle_gamma   90.00
#
_symmetry.space_group_name_H-M   'P 1'
#
loop_
_entity.id
_entity.type
_entity.pdbx_description
1 polymer ?
#
loop_
_entity_poly.entity_id
_entity_poly.type
_entity_poly.pdbx_seq_one_letter_code
_entity_poly.pdbx_strand_id
1 'polypeptide(L)'
;MRKIVLIVVLGAILFMQLSLLAGGEEKLPEKKEEKKQWTDNVIIKGDFRYRHETILEENSPERNRERFRMRIGADAKISDDFKAVFRLASGGDDPVSTNQTLGSSFTSKTIMIDLAYFEWKPTNMKGFCATGGKVKNPFETPGKSDLIWDGDLTLEGMTASYTFSDSSIAPFVNAGGFWVEERGSAPDSGLLGAQVGLNIAFSKETKLKLGVGYFDYQHTKGYRAFYGGTTAPFKGFGNSLDAGGNYLNDYDETEVFSEFSFKAGGLPISIFADFVNNADADKNNNGYFIGFSLGKDKEAGDWLIRYDYRKLERDAVIGAFTDSDCWGGGTNGKGHRISFSVVVAKNTMLGVTAFFDKKDIISIQTIRDSSLIYRSSSNDEKSLQNLNKN
;
A
#
# COMPACT_ATOMS: atom_id res chain seq x y z
N MET A 1 18.30 8.64 -19.49
CA MET A 1 19.14 9.01 -18.33
C MET A 1 18.52 8.40 -17.08
N ARG A 2 19.32 7.83 -16.16
CA ARG A 2 18.83 7.08 -14.98
C ARG A 2 18.82 8.01 -13.77
N LYS A 3 17.66 8.45 -13.30
CA LYS A 3 17.55 9.40 -12.18
C LYS A 3 17.74 8.70 -10.83
N ILE A 4 18.71 9.14 -10.04
CA ILE A 4 18.85 8.74 -8.63
C ILE A 4 17.95 9.62 -7.78
N VAL A 5 17.18 8.99 -6.89
CA VAL A 5 16.33 9.66 -5.91
C VAL A 5 16.77 9.21 -4.52
N LEU A 6 17.22 10.15 -3.69
CA LEU A 6 17.44 9.96 -2.26
C LEU A 6 16.33 10.69 -1.51
N ILE A 7 15.55 9.93 -0.75
CA ILE A 7 14.53 10.48 0.14
C ILE A 7 14.96 10.13 1.55
N VAL A 8 15.03 11.14 2.41
CA VAL A 8 15.24 10.95 3.85
C VAL A 8 14.00 11.46 4.56
N VAL A 9 13.41 10.59 5.35
CA VAL A 9 12.20 10.84 6.10
C VAL A 9 12.51 10.70 7.58
N LEU A 10 12.27 11.74 8.35
CA LEU A 10 12.29 11.69 9.82
C LEU A 10 10.88 11.90 10.32
N GLY A 11 10.38 11.03 11.20
CA GLY A 11 9.03 11.14 11.71
C GLY A 11 8.88 10.80 13.19
N ALA A 12 7.89 11.41 13.81
CA ALA A 12 7.40 11.06 15.14
C ALA A 12 5.91 10.68 15.03
N ILE A 13 5.53 9.55 15.62
CA ILE A 13 4.14 9.08 15.63
C ILE A 13 3.66 8.94 17.08
N LEU A 14 2.48 9.50 17.34
CA LEU A 14 1.74 9.34 18.58
C LEU A 14 0.43 8.60 18.29
N PHE A 15 0.20 7.49 18.98
CA PHE A 15 -1.07 6.77 18.93
C PHE A 15 -1.95 7.15 20.12
N MET A 16 -3.23 7.39 19.87
CA MET A 16 -4.23 7.61 20.89
C MET A 16 -5.32 6.55 20.77
N GLN A 17 -5.59 5.86 21.87
CA GLN A 17 -6.77 5.01 21.99
C GLN A 17 -7.45 5.38 23.30
N LEU A 18 -8.70 5.83 23.18
CA LEU A 18 -9.53 6.17 24.32
C LEU A 18 -10.73 5.23 24.31
N SER A 19 -10.82 4.37 25.30
CA SER A 19 -12.06 3.68 25.62
C SER A 19 -12.86 4.61 26.52
N LEU A 20 -13.97 5.15 26.04
CA LEU A 20 -14.93 5.83 26.93
C LEU A 20 -15.59 4.75 27.79
N LEU A 21 -15.02 4.51 28.97
CA LEU A 21 -15.76 3.91 30.07
C LEU A 21 -16.40 5.09 30.80
N ALA A 22 -17.73 5.20 30.73
CA ALA A 22 -18.46 6.10 31.61
C ALA A 22 -18.16 5.67 33.06
N GLY A 23 -17.44 6.51 33.81
CA GLY A 23 -17.04 6.18 35.18
C GLY A 23 -16.20 7.27 35.81
N GLY A 24 -16.83 8.40 36.14
CA GLY A 24 -16.26 9.35 37.08
C GLY A 24 -16.36 8.77 38.50
N GLU A 25 -15.24 8.73 39.21
CA GLU A 25 -15.21 8.38 40.63
C GLU A 25 -15.88 9.48 41.46
N GLU A 26 -17.03 9.19 42.06
CA GLU A 26 -17.37 9.68 43.41
C GLU A 26 -18.41 8.77 44.10
N LYS A 27 -17.94 8.12 45.18
CA LYS A 27 -18.62 7.55 46.36
C LYS A 27 -20.01 6.87 46.21
N LEU A 28 -20.03 5.56 46.51
CA LEU A 28 -21.23 4.75 46.85
C LEU A 28 -21.96 5.28 48.11
N PRO A 29 -23.29 5.07 48.29
CA PRO A 29 -24.02 3.90 47.79
C PRO A 29 -25.41 4.19 47.16
N GLU A 30 -25.70 3.55 46.03
CA GLU A 30 -26.95 2.84 45.76
C GLU A 30 -26.78 2.08 44.44
N LYS A 31 -27.23 0.83 44.39
CA LYS A 31 -27.13 -0.06 43.22
C LYS A 31 -28.16 0.38 42.17
N LYS A 32 -27.95 1.53 41.52
CA LYS A 32 -28.65 1.89 40.30
C LYS A 32 -28.09 1.01 39.19
N GLU A 33 -28.96 0.26 38.51
CA GLU A 33 -28.61 -0.33 37.22
C GLU A 33 -28.09 0.80 36.32
N GLU A 34 -26.78 0.84 36.09
CA GLU A 34 -26.19 1.75 35.13
C GLU A 34 -26.80 1.43 33.78
N LYS A 35 -27.66 2.33 33.28
CA LYS A 35 -28.20 2.24 31.93
C LYS A 35 -27.02 2.25 30.98
N LYS A 36 -26.74 1.08 30.38
CA LYS A 36 -25.74 0.88 29.34
C LYS A 36 -25.86 2.01 28.31
N GLN A 37 -24.87 2.90 28.27
CA GLN A 37 -24.89 4.03 27.36
C GLN A 37 -24.42 3.54 25.98
N TRP A 38 -24.95 4.13 24.91
CA TRP A 38 -24.52 3.77 23.55
C TRP A 38 -23.00 3.97 23.35
N THR A 39 -22.40 4.89 24.11
CA THR A 39 -20.96 5.17 24.15
C THR A 39 -20.12 4.00 24.67
N ASP A 40 -20.68 3.10 25.48
CA ASP A 40 -19.97 1.92 26.00
C ASP A 40 -19.64 0.92 24.88
N ASN A 41 -20.33 1.04 23.74
CA ASN A 41 -20.12 0.22 22.56
C ASN A 41 -19.22 0.90 21.51
N VAL A 42 -18.67 2.09 21.79
CA VAL A 42 -17.86 2.86 20.84
C VAL A 42 -16.43 2.98 21.31
N ILE A 43 -15.49 2.53 20.48
CA ILE A 43 -14.05 2.68 20.74
C ILE A 43 -13.50 3.77 19.83
N ILE A 44 -12.98 4.85 20.42
CA ILE A 44 -12.34 5.94 19.68
C ILE A 44 -10.83 5.68 19.58
N LYS A 45 -10.30 5.82 18.37
CA LYS A 45 -8.89 5.57 18.03
C LYS A 45 -8.37 6.69 17.16
N GLY A 46 -7.07 6.94 17.22
CA GLY A 46 -6.43 7.90 16.33
C GLY A 46 -4.92 7.80 16.35
N ASP A 47 -4.31 8.49 15.39
CA ASP A 47 -2.88 8.72 15.37
C ASP A 47 -2.56 10.11 14.84
N PHE A 48 -1.46 10.66 15.34
CA PHE A 48 -0.82 11.84 14.80
C PHE A 48 0.61 11.48 14.40
N ARG A 49 1.02 11.92 13.20
CA ARG A 49 2.39 11.81 12.73
C ARG A 49 2.89 13.18 12.32
N TYR A 50 4.04 13.58 12.83
CA TYR A 50 4.83 14.66 12.25
C TYR A 50 5.96 14.06 11.41
N ARG A 51 6.27 14.68 10.26
CA ARG A 51 7.24 14.16 9.29
C ARG A 51 8.02 15.29 8.61
N HIS A 52 9.33 15.26 8.74
CA HIS A 52 10.24 16.01 7.87
C HIS A 52 10.68 15.13 6.71
N GLU A 53 10.74 15.69 5.51
CA GLU A 53 11.23 15.02 4.30
C GLU A 53 12.24 15.88 3.55
N THR A 54 13.36 15.27 3.19
CA THR A 54 14.31 15.80 2.21
C THR A 54 14.29 14.92 0.98
N ILE A 55 14.09 15.52 -0.19
CA ILE A 55 14.09 14.84 -1.49
C ILE A 55 15.21 15.41 -2.36
N LEU A 56 16.12 14.55 -2.75
CA LEU A 56 17.21 14.83 -3.68
C LEU A 56 16.99 14.00 -4.95
N GLU A 57 16.59 14.66 -6.02
CA GLU A 57 16.41 14.04 -7.33
C GLU A 57 17.38 14.67 -8.34
N GLU A 58 18.03 13.81 -9.13
CA GLU A 58 18.90 14.26 -10.22
C GLU A 58 18.17 15.20 -11.20
N ASN A 59 18.80 16.33 -11.52
CA ASN A 59 18.24 17.39 -12.38
C ASN A 59 16.97 18.07 -11.82
N SER A 60 16.73 17.95 -10.51
CA SER A 60 15.66 18.68 -9.82
C SER A 60 16.26 19.48 -8.66
N PRO A 61 15.66 20.64 -8.30
CA PRO A 61 16.02 21.31 -7.05
C PRO A 61 15.77 20.40 -5.86
N GLU A 62 16.63 20.51 -4.84
CA GLU A 62 16.38 19.92 -3.54
C GLU A 62 15.03 20.41 -2.99
N ARG A 63 14.26 19.49 -2.41
CA ARG A 63 12.97 19.81 -1.80
C ARG A 63 12.95 19.35 -0.35
N ASN A 64 12.69 20.30 0.54
CA ASN A 64 12.42 20.03 1.95
C ASN A 64 10.95 20.29 2.26
N ARG A 65 10.32 19.40 3.04
CA ARG A 65 8.91 19.51 3.44
C ARG A 65 8.71 19.13 4.89
N GLU A 66 7.93 19.94 5.57
CA GLU A 66 7.29 19.55 6.82
C GLU A 66 5.88 19.06 6.53
N ARG A 67 5.50 17.92 7.11
CA ARG A 67 4.21 17.28 6.89
C ARG A 67 3.64 16.78 8.21
N PHE A 68 2.33 16.69 8.25
CA PHE A 68 1.65 15.93 9.29
C PHE A 68 0.61 15.00 8.71
N ARG A 69 0.30 13.93 9.46
CA ARG A 69 -0.92 13.14 9.30
C ARG A 69 -1.67 13.15 10.62
N MET A 70 -2.99 13.32 10.54
CA MET A 70 -3.88 13.14 11.66
C MET A 70 -5.02 12.23 11.24
N ARG A 71 -5.32 11.21 12.04
CA ARG A 71 -6.49 10.35 11.85
C ARG A 71 -7.25 10.19 13.14
N ILE A 72 -8.57 10.20 13.05
CA ILE A 72 -9.48 9.90 14.15
C ILE A 72 -10.59 9.00 13.63
N GLY A 73 -10.90 7.94 14.36
CA GLY A 73 -11.92 6.98 13.97
C GLY A 73 -12.65 6.39 15.16
N ALA A 74 -13.77 5.76 14.87
CA ALA A 74 -14.64 5.11 15.83
C ALA A 74 -15.06 3.73 15.31
N ASP A 75 -14.95 2.75 16.21
CA ASP A 75 -15.49 1.40 16.04
C ASP A 75 -16.74 1.30 16.92
N ALA A 76 -17.94 1.27 16.33
CA ALA A 76 -19.21 1.18 17.03
C ALA A 76 -19.77 -0.25 16.94
N LYS A 77 -19.78 -0.97 18.06
CA LYS A 77 -20.42 -2.29 18.17
C LYS A 77 -21.94 -2.13 18.15
N ILE A 78 -22.59 -2.59 17.08
CA ILE A 78 -24.03 -2.50 16.89
C ILE A 78 -24.73 -3.71 17.52
N SER A 79 -24.16 -4.90 17.34
CA SER A 79 -24.60 -6.15 17.96
C SER A 79 -23.40 -7.06 18.24
N ASP A 80 -23.63 -8.29 18.67
CA ASP A 80 -22.54 -9.26 18.81
C ASP A 80 -21.92 -9.66 17.47
N ASP A 81 -22.66 -9.56 16.36
CA ASP A 81 -22.19 -9.92 15.04
C ASP A 81 -21.77 -8.71 14.18
N PHE A 82 -22.27 -7.50 14.48
CA PHE A 82 -22.10 -6.33 13.62
C PHE A 82 -21.38 -5.15 14.31
N LYS A 83 -20.53 -4.49 13.53
CA LYS A 83 -19.85 -3.25 13.91
C LYS A 83 -19.88 -2.25 12.75
N ALA A 84 -20.08 -0.97 13.02
CA ALA A 84 -19.79 0.10 12.07
C ALA A 84 -18.43 0.72 12.37
N VAL A 85 -17.69 1.06 11.31
CA VAL A 85 -16.35 1.67 11.40
C VAL A 85 -16.35 2.96 10.61
N PHE A 86 -15.82 4.01 11.24
CA PHE A 86 -15.63 5.31 10.63
C PHE A 86 -14.22 5.83 10.92
N ARG A 87 -13.58 6.47 9.95
CA ARG A 87 -12.30 7.18 10.13
C ARG A 87 -12.27 8.43 9.27
N LEU A 88 -11.93 9.55 9.89
CA LEU A 88 -11.49 10.76 9.23
C LEU A 88 -9.96 10.80 9.18
N ALA A 89 -9.42 11.34 8.10
CA ALA A 89 -8.00 11.57 7.94
C ALA A 89 -7.72 12.97 7.39
N SER A 90 -6.61 13.57 7.80
CA SER A 90 -6.00 14.65 7.03
C SER A 90 -5.62 14.14 5.63
N GLY A 91 -5.53 15.04 4.66
CA GLY A 91 -5.05 14.71 3.32
C GLY A 91 -5.87 15.39 2.25
N GLY A 92 -5.72 14.92 1.02
CA GLY A 92 -6.50 15.37 -0.13
C GLY A 92 -7.26 14.21 -0.76
N ASP A 93 -7.42 14.28 -2.07
CA ASP A 93 -7.99 13.25 -2.94
C ASP A 93 -7.00 12.16 -3.36
N ASP A 94 -5.74 12.24 -2.89
CA ASP A 94 -4.71 11.23 -3.14
C ASP A 94 -5.05 9.89 -2.46
N PRO A 95 -5.35 8.82 -3.22
CA PRO A 95 -5.81 7.56 -2.65
C PRO A 95 -4.74 6.86 -1.80
N VAL A 96 -3.47 7.21 -2.00
CA VAL A 96 -2.31 6.60 -1.32
C VAL A 96 -1.62 7.59 -0.37
N SER A 97 -2.27 8.69 0.01
CA SER A 97 -1.68 9.63 0.97
C SER A 97 -2.68 10.36 1.86
N THR A 98 -2.47 10.23 3.17
CA THR A 98 -3.20 10.98 4.21
C THR A 98 -2.37 12.12 4.82
N ASN A 99 -1.31 12.54 4.14
CA ASN A 99 -0.40 13.57 4.65
C ASN A 99 -0.77 14.96 4.14
N GLN A 100 -0.70 15.95 5.03
CA GLN A 100 -0.77 17.37 4.70
C GLN A 100 0.61 18.01 4.77
N THR A 101 0.96 18.83 3.78
CA THR A 101 2.20 19.64 3.81
C THR A 101 1.97 20.95 4.55
N LEU A 102 2.81 21.24 5.55
CA LEU A 102 2.81 22.51 6.27
C LEU A 102 3.39 23.61 5.38
N GLY A 103 2.82 24.81 5.48
CA GLY A 103 3.09 25.92 4.57
C GLY A 103 1.88 26.27 3.71
N SER A 104 2.13 26.68 2.47
CA SER A 104 1.11 27.20 1.53
C SER A 104 0.36 28.40 2.11
N SER A 105 1.11 29.42 2.54
CA SER A 105 0.59 30.68 3.08
C SER A 105 -0.42 30.49 4.23
N PHE A 106 -0.16 29.51 5.11
CA PHE A 106 -1.01 29.20 6.28
C PHE A 106 -2.46 28.87 5.95
N THR A 107 -2.73 28.41 4.72
CA THR A 107 -4.05 27.94 4.31
C THR A 107 -4.58 26.84 5.24
N SER A 108 -5.90 26.76 5.38
CA SER A 108 -6.56 25.63 6.05
C SER A 108 -6.20 24.30 5.37
N LYS A 109 -6.24 23.21 6.15
CA LYS A 109 -5.88 21.87 5.70
C LYS A 109 -7.13 20.98 5.71
N THR A 110 -7.31 20.20 4.64
CA THR A 110 -8.51 19.39 4.42
C THR A 110 -8.50 18.13 5.28
N ILE A 111 -9.70 17.71 5.69
CA ILE A 111 -10.01 16.44 6.34
C ILE A 111 -11.02 15.71 5.47
N MET A 112 -10.79 14.42 5.24
CA MET A 112 -11.55 13.56 4.33
C MET A 112 -12.10 12.33 5.06
N ILE A 113 -13.13 11.71 4.48
CA ILE A 113 -13.60 10.38 4.89
C ILE A 113 -12.61 9.35 4.35
N ASP A 114 -12.00 8.61 5.26
CA ASP A 114 -10.96 7.63 4.97
C ASP A 114 -11.53 6.21 5.11
N LEU A 115 -12.33 5.95 6.15
CA LEU A 115 -13.10 4.70 6.29
C LEU A 115 -14.56 5.00 6.61
N ALA A 116 -15.46 4.25 6.00
CA ALA A 116 -16.88 4.26 6.29
C ALA A 116 -17.49 2.92 5.84
N TYR A 117 -17.58 1.95 6.75
CA TYR A 117 -18.01 0.60 6.40
C TYR A 117 -18.68 -0.14 7.57
N PHE A 118 -19.44 -1.18 7.25
CA PHE A 118 -19.89 -2.16 8.23
C PHE A 118 -18.98 -3.39 8.22
N GLU A 119 -18.82 -4.03 9.38
CA GLU A 119 -18.14 -5.30 9.57
C GLU A 119 -19.13 -6.31 10.15
N TRP A 120 -19.20 -7.49 9.54
CA TRP A 120 -20.01 -8.62 9.98
C TRP A 120 -19.12 -9.81 10.34
N LYS A 121 -19.19 -10.24 11.60
CA LYS A 121 -18.49 -11.40 12.16
C LYS A 121 -19.50 -12.25 12.93
N PRO A 122 -20.17 -13.21 12.27
CA PRO A 122 -21.16 -14.07 12.91
C PRO A 122 -20.53 -14.82 14.09
N THR A 123 -21.13 -14.70 15.27
CA THR A 123 -20.73 -15.40 16.49
C THR A 123 -20.70 -16.92 16.35
N ASN A 124 -21.53 -17.47 15.46
CA ASN A 124 -21.59 -18.90 15.14
C ASN A 124 -20.60 -19.35 14.04
N MET A 125 -19.84 -18.44 13.43
CA MET A 125 -18.89 -18.73 12.36
C MET A 125 -17.53 -18.08 12.66
N LYS A 126 -16.80 -18.68 13.61
CA LYS A 126 -15.45 -18.22 13.97
C LYS A 126 -14.52 -18.25 12.75
N GLY A 127 -13.74 -17.20 12.59
CA GLY A 127 -12.79 -17.05 11.48
C GLY A 127 -13.35 -16.33 10.25
N PHE A 128 -14.68 -16.18 10.14
CA PHE A 128 -15.30 -15.40 9.07
C PHE A 128 -15.34 -13.90 9.38
N CYS A 129 -15.15 -13.08 8.35
CA CYS A 129 -15.38 -11.65 8.40
C CYS A 129 -15.86 -11.17 7.03
N ALA A 130 -16.92 -10.37 6.99
CA ALA A 130 -17.31 -9.63 5.79
C ALA A 130 -17.36 -8.13 6.07
N THR A 131 -17.00 -7.32 5.08
CA THR A 131 -17.10 -5.86 5.17
C THR A 131 -17.70 -5.26 3.91
N GLY A 132 -18.30 -4.06 4.02
CA GLY A 132 -18.82 -3.33 2.87
C GLY A 132 -18.84 -1.82 3.08
N GLY A 133 -18.37 -1.07 2.07
CA GLY A 133 -18.23 0.39 2.09
C GLY A 133 -16.82 0.83 1.68
N LYS A 134 -16.32 1.93 2.26
CA LYS A 134 -14.91 2.35 2.14
C LYS A 134 -14.09 1.64 3.21
N VAL A 135 -13.51 0.52 2.84
CA VAL A 135 -12.92 -0.50 3.70
C VAL A 135 -11.39 -0.43 3.69
N LYS A 136 -10.77 -1.08 4.69
CA LYS A 136 -9.34 -1.36 4.63
C LYS A 136 -9.06 -2.41 3.57
N ASN A 137 -7.85 -2.39 3.00
CA ASN A 137 -7.37 -3.47 2.15
C ASN A 137 -7.50 -4.84 2.88
N PRO A 138 -8.25 -5.82 2.33
CA PRO A 138 -8.42 -7.14 2.95
C PRO A 138 -7.28 -8.11 2.63
N PHE A 139 -6.40 -7.76 1.69
CA PHE A 139 -5.35 -8.63 1.20
C PHE A 139 -4.12 -8.61 2.12
N GLU A 140 -3.48 -9.76 2.27
CA GLU A 140 -2.22 -9.93 2.99
C GLU A 140 -1.10 -9.24 2.23
N THR A 141 -0.29 -8.48 2.96
CA THR A 141 0.90 -7.80 2.44
C THR A 141 2.12 -8.28 3.26
N PRO A 142 2.95 -9.20 2.73
CA PRO A 142 4.04 -9.81 3.50
C PRO A 142 5.00 -8.74 4.02
N GLY A 143 5.28 -8.76 5.32
CA GLY A 143 6.14 -7.78 5.96
C GLY A 143 5.69 -6.33 5.75
N LYS A 144 4.38 -6.06 5.57
CA LYS A 144 3.84 -4.73 5.18
C LYS A 144 4.50 -4.19 3.90
N SER A 145 4.68 -5.06 2.91
CA SER A 145 5.00 -4.73 1.53
C SER A 145 3.97 -3.74 0.98
N ASP A 146 4.46 -2.69 0.36
CA ASP A 146 3.69 -1.70 -0.41
C ASP A 146 3.92 -1.90 -1.91
N LEU A 147 4.32 -3.12 -2.33
CA LEU A 147 4.61 -3.46 -3.73
C LEU A 147 3.36 -3.37 -4.63
N ILE A 148 2.25 -3.98 -4.20
CA ILE A 148 0.97 -3.96 -4.94
C ILE A 148 0.06 -2.86 -4.37
N TRP A 149 -0.07 -2.82 -3.04
CA TRP A 149 -1.03 -1.95 -2.34
C TRP A 149 -0.31 -1.02 -1.35
N ASP A 150 -0.47 0.30 -1.52
CA ASP A 150 -0.01 1.26 -0.52
C ASP A 150 -0.78 1.06 0.81
N GLY A 151 -0.08 1.22 1.94
CA GLY A 151 -0.67 1.03 3.27
C GLY A 151 -1.69 2.10 3.69
N ASP A 152 -1.75 3.24 2.99
CA ASP A 152 -2.78 4.27 3.17
C ASP A 152 -4.01 4.03 2.26
N LEU A 153 -3.94 3.12 1.28
CA LEU A 153 -5.06 2.84 0.37
C LEU A 153 -6.28 2.24 1.10
N THR A 154 -7.45 2.82 0.84
CA THR A 154 -8.74 2.31 1.28
C THR A 154 -9.64 2.04 0.09
N LEU A 155 -10.10 0.79 0.01
CA LEU A 155 -10.86 0.28 -1.14
C LEU A 155 -12.35 0.56 -0.96
N GLU A 156 -13.08 0.70 -2.05
CA GLU A 156 -14.53 0.90 -2.05
C GLU A 156 -15.19 -0.34 -2.62
N GLY A 157 -15.86 -1.12 -1.78
CA GLY A 157 -16.32 -2.45 -2.20
C GLY A 157 -16.90 -3.30 -1.09
N MET A 158 -17.00 -4.59 -1.38
CA MET A 158 -17.35 -5.64 -0.44
C MET A 158 -16.21 -6.65 -0.35
N THR A 159 -15.95 -7.14 0.86
CA THR A 159 -14.91 -8.13 1.10
C THR A 159 -15.44 -9.27 1.98
N ALA A 160 -14.86 -10.44 1.82
CA ALA A 160 -15.07 -11.58 2.68
C ALA A 160 -13.73 -12.28 2.95
N SER A 161 -13.51 -12.70 4.19
CA SER A 161 -12.36 -13.51 4.56
C SER A 161 -12.76 -14.64 5.49
N TYR A 162 -12.00 -15.73 5.43
CA TYR A 162 -12.16 -16.87 6.31
C TYR A 162 -10.81 -17.47 6.65
N THR A 163 -10.51 -17.59 7.94
CA THR A 163 -9.38 -18.38 8.43
C THR A 163 -9.90 -19.69 9.02
N PHE A 164 -9.51 -20.79 8.38
CA PHE A 164 -9.76 -22.13 8.87
C PHE A 164 -8.72 -22.40 9.96
N SER A 165 -9.12 -22.78 11.20
CA SER A 165 -8.29 -23.49 12.23
C SER A 165 -7.97 -22.75 13.56
N ASP A 166 -7.75 -23.58 14.59
CA ASP A 166 -7.06 -23.35 15.88
C ASP A 166 -5.82 -24.28 16.04
N SER A 167 -5.27 -24.80 14.93
CA SER A 167 -4.13 -25.73 14.89
C SER A 167 -2.85 -25.09 14.31
N SER A 168 -1.75 -25.85 14.28
CA SER A 168 -0.46 -25.41 13.74
C SER A 168 -0.48 -25.08 12.24
N ILE A 169 -1.50 -25.50 11.49
CA ILE A 169 -1.70 -25.10 10.09
C ILE A 169 -3.09 -24.47 9.99
N ALA A 170 -3.12 -23.22 9.54
CA ALA A 170 -4.33 -22.42 9.40
C ALA A 170 -4.43 -21.86 7.97
N PRO A 171 -5.13 -22.57 7.07
CA PRO A 171 -5.48 -22.03 5.76
C PRO A 171 -6.31 -20.76 5.89
N PHE A 172 -6.18 -19.85 4.93
CA PHE A 172 -7.01 -18.66 4.84
C PHE A 172 -7.40 -18.35 3.41
N VAL A 173 -8.50 -17.62 3.27
CA VAL A 173 -8.97 -17.00 2.03
C VAL A 173 -9.37 -15.56 2.32
N ASN A 174 -9.00 -14.65 1.42
CA ASN A 174 -9.47 -13.26 1.37
C ASN A 174 -10.01 -13.02 -0.04
N ALA A 175 -11.16 -12.39 -0.17
CA ALA A 175 -11.72 -12.02 -1.46
C ALA A 175 -12.48 -10.69 -1.38
N GLY A 176 -12.58 -9.99 -2.50
CA GLY A 176 -13.36 -8.77 -2.59
C GLY A 176 -13.69 -8.37 -4.02
N GLY A 177 -14.76 -7.58 -4.13
CA GLY A 177 -15.15 -6.88 -5.35
C GLY A 177 -15.24 -5.39 -5.05
N PHE A 178 -14.63 -4.57 -5.91
CA PHE A 178 -14.44 -3.15 -5.67
C PHE A 178 -14.84 -2.30 -6.86
N TRP A 179 -15.38 -1.13 -6.58
CA TRP A 179 -15.68 -0.07 -7.54
C TRP A 179 -14.44 0.82 -7.64
N VAL A 180 -13.80 0.83 -8.80
CA VAL A 180 -12.54 1.57 -9.00
C VAL A 180 -12.82 2.94 -9.59
N GLU A 181 -13.62 3.02 -10.65
CA GLU A 181 -13.94 4.27 -11.34
C GLU A 181 -15.33 4.19 -11.98
N GLU A 182 -16.22 5.13 -11.64
CA GLU A 182 -17.53 5.30 -12.29
C GLU A 182 -17.40 6.21 -13.52
N ARG A 183 -18.02 5.84 -14.63
CA ARG A 183 -17.98 6.61 -15.88
C ARG A 183 -19.40 6.79 -16.43
N GLY A 184 -19.91 8.01 -16.43
CA GLY A 184 -21.26 8.30 -16.92
C GLY A 184 -21.53 8.04 -18.42
N SER A 185 -20.52 7.70 -19.23
CA SER A 185 -20.67 7.45 -20.69
C SER A 185 -19.87 6.26 -21.22
N ALA A 186 -19.31 5.44 -20.33
CA ALA A 186 -18.52 4.27 -20.68
C ALA A 186 -18.70 3.19 -19.60
N PRO A 187 -18.31 1.93 -19.84
CA PRO A 187 -18.26 0.93 -18.78
C PRO A 187 -17.42 1.39 -17.58
N ASP A 188 -17.93 1.14 -16.38
CA ASP A 188 -17.22 1.40 -15.12
C ASP A 188 -16.02 0.45 -14.99
N SER A 189 -14.98 0.90 -14.30
CA SER A 189 -13.84 0.06 -13.94
C SER A 189 -14.08 -0.59 -12.58
N GLY A 190 -13.94 -1.91 -12.52
CA GLY A 190 -14.08 -2.71 -11.31
C GLY A 190 -12.78 -3.47 -11.01
N LEU A 191 -12.69 -4.01 -9.80
CA LEU A 191 -11.62 -4.92 -9.40
C LEU A 191 -12.23 -6.13 -8.69
N LEU A 192 -11.91 -7.34 -9.17
CA LEU A 192 -12.13 -8.58 -8.44
C LEU A 192 -10.79 -9.10 -7.93
N GLY A 193 -10.68 -9.33 -6.64
CA GLY A 193 -9.44 -9.82 -6.03
C GLY A 193 -9.66 -10.99 -5.10
N ALA A 194 -8.76 -11.96 -5.13
CA ALA A 194 -8.75 -13.08 -4.20
C ALA A 194 -7.32 -13.48 -3.82
N GLN A 195 -7.14 -13.90 -2.58
CA GLN A 195 -5.93 -14.53 -2.07
C GLN A 195 -6.27 -15.80 -1.30
N VAL A 196 -5.43 -16.81 -1.43
CA VAL A 196 -5.45 -18.01 -0.59
C VAL A 196 -4.06 -18.29 -0.06
N GLY A 197 -3.97 -18.82 1.16
CA GLY A 197 -2.68 -19.13 1.74
C GLY A 197 -2.75 -19.98 2.99
N LEU A 198 -1.58 -20.18 3.59
CA LEU A 198 -1.38 -20.99 4.78
C LEU A 198 -0.61 -20.17 5.82
N ASN A 199 -1.12 -20.16 7.04
CA ASN A 199 -0.36 -19.79 8.24
C ASN A 199 0.13 -21.07 8.92
N ILE A 200 1.44 -21.27 8.99
CA ILE A 200 2.08 -22.46 9.55
C ILE A 200 2.87 -22.04 10.80
N ALA A 201 2.51 -22.58 11.96
CA ALA A 201 3.22 -22.39 13.22
C ALA A 201 4.05 -23.64 13.54
N PHE A 202 5.35 -23.60 13.22
CA PHE A 202 6.30 -24.66 13.61
C PHE A 202 6.52 -24.67 15.13
N SER A 203 6.46 -23.48 15.74
CA SER A 203 6.50 -23.29 17.20
C SER A 203 5.75 -22.01 17.57
N LYS A 204 5.74 -21.65 18.87
CA LYS A 204 5.22 -20.34 19.32
C LYS A 204 5.98 -19.15 18.71
N GLU A 205 7.25 -19.35 18.38
CA GLU A 205 8.16 -18.29 17.95
C GLU A 205 8.56 -18.39 16.48
N THR A 206 8.33 -19.54 15.83
CA THR A 206 8.69 -19.81 14.43
C THR A 206 7.44 -20.02 13.60
N LYS A 207 7.19 -19.13 12.64
CA LYS A 207 5.98 -19.11 11.82
C LYS A 207 6.34 -18.86 10.36
N LEU A 208 5.57 -19.47 9.45
CA LEU A 208 5.63 -19.21 8.03
C LEU A 208 4.23 -18.88 7.53
N LYS A 209 4.10 -17.77 6.81
CA LYS A 209 2.96 -17.45 5.97
C LYS A 209 3.40 -17.60 4.52
N LEU A 210 2.58 -18.25 3.72
CA LEU A 210 2.75 -18.30 2.27
C LEU A 210 1.38 -18.24 1.60
N GLY A 211 1.31 -17.64 0.43
CA GLY A 211 0.05 -17.53 -0.30
C GLY A 211 0.23 -17.09 -1.73
N VAL A 212 -0.89 -17.11 -2.43
CA VAL A 212 -1.02 -16.65 -3.81
C VAL A 212 -2.23 -15.73 -3.91
N GLY A 213 -2.15 -14.76 -4.80
CA GLY A 213 -3.22 -13.80 -5.09
C GLY A 213 -3.50 -13.69 -6.58
N TYR A 214 -4.72 -13.27 -6.92
CA TYR A 214 -5.09 -12.88 -8.26
C TYR A 214 -6.03 -11.66 -8.20
N PHE A 215 -5.75 -10.67 -9.04
CA PHE A 215 -6.45 -9.39 -9.10
C PHE A 215 -6.76 -9.05 -10.55
N ASP A 216 -8.05 -9.00 -10.90
CA ASP A 216 -8.57 -8.70 -12.23
C ASP A 216 -9.19 -7.30 -12.23
N TYR A 217 -8.53 -6.37 -12.92
CA TYR A 217 -9.07 -5.03 -13.17
C TYR A 217 -9.86 -4.98 -14.47
N GLN A 218 -11.16 -4.77 -14.32
CA GLN A 218 -12.09 -4.68 -15.42
C GLN A 218 -12.05 -3.30 -16.08
N HIS A 219 -12.07 -3.28 -17.41
CA HIS A 219 -12.15 -2.05 -18.22
C HIS A 219 -11.04 -1.05 -17.89
N THR A 220 -9.78 -1.50 -17.90
CA THR A 220 -8.61 -0.61 -17.76
C THR A 220 -8.09 -0.18 -19.12
N LYS A 221 -7.77 -1.12 -20.01
CA LYS A 221 -7.21 -0.84 -21.34
C LYS A 221 -8.13 0.04 -22.19
N GLY A 222 -7.55 1.07 -22.78
CA GLY A 222 -8.27 2.04 -23.60
C GLY A 222 -9.07 3.07 -22.79
N TYR A 223 -9.06 2.99 -21.46
CA TYR A 223 -9.71 3.96 -20.58
C TYR A 223 -8.72 4.80 -19.80
N ARG A 224 -9.17 6.00 -19.38
CA ARG A 224 -8.36 6.99 -18.67
C ARG A 224 -7.72 6.38 -17.41
N ALA A 225 -6.44 6.67 -17.23
CA ALA A 225 -5.67 6.33 -16.03
C ALA A 225 -6.39 6.72 -14.75
N PHE A 226 -6.34 5.86 -13.74
CA PHE A 226 -6.96 6.11 -12.45
C PHE A 226 -6.21 7.20 -11.69
N TYR A 227 -6.95 8.17 -11.16
CA TYR A 227 -6.43 9.32 -10.41
C TYR A 227 -5.41 10.18 -11.21
N GLY A 228 -5.21 11.44 -10.82
CA GLY A 228 -4.16 12.28 -11.42
C GLY A 228 -4.53 13.09 -12.68
N GLY A 229 -5.82 13.27 -12.97
CA GLY A 229 -6.34 14.43 -13.71
C GLY A 229 -7.02 14.15 -15.06
N THR A 230 -8.01 15.00 -15.41
CA THR A 230 -8.74 14.96 -16.69
C THR A 230 -8.02 15.71 -17.82
N THR A 231 -7.02 16.54 -17.48
CA THR A 231 -6.26 17.38 -18.41
C THR A 231 -4.78 17.00 -18.46
N ALA A 232 -4.16 17.15 -19.62
CA ALA A 232 -2.74 16.87 -19.81
C ALA A 232 -1.82 17.78 -18.95
N PRO A 233 -0.65 17.29 -18.50
CA PRO A 233 -0.14 15.93 -18.70
C PRO A 233 -0.83 14.92 -17.78
N PHE A 234 -1.29 13.81 -18.37
CA PHE A 234 -1.94 12.73 -17.63
C PHE A 234 -0.93 11.99 -16.75
N LYS A 235 -1.34 11.62 -15.53
CA LYS A 235 -0.49 10.89 -14.60
C LYS A 235 -0.86 9.42 -14.59
N GLY A 236 -0.05 8.59 -15.24
CA GLY A 236 -0.18 7.12 -15.15
C GLY A 236 0.54 6.50 -13.98
N PHE A 237 1.16 7.29 -13.10
CA PHE A 237 1.95 6.81 -11.95
C PHE A 237 2.95 5.70 -12.34
N GLY A 238 3.63 5.90 -13.47
CA GLY A 238 4.55 4.93 -14.05
C GLY A 238 3.97 4.13 -15.21
N ASN A 239 2.69 3.73 -15.15
CA ASN A 239 2.04 2.88 -16.16
C ASN A 239 2.12 3.42 -17.59
N SER A 240 2.07 2.52 -18.56
CA SER A 240 2.02 2.82 -19.99
C SER A 240 0.68 3.43 -20.39
N LEU A 241 0.71 4.68 -20.88
CA LEU A 241 -0.47 5.40 -21.37
C LEU A 241 -0.34 5.79 -22.85
N ASP A 242 -1.47 5.92 -23.54
CA ASP A 242 -1.55 6.55 -24.85
C ASP A 242 -1.45 8.10 -24.75
N ALA A 243 -1.47 8.78 -25.90
CA ALA A 243 -1.44 10.25 -25.96
C ALA A 243 -2.69 10.92 -25.34
N GLY A 244 -3.79 10.18 -25.18
CA GLY A 244 -5.03 10.58 -24.54
C GLY A 244 -5.06 10.28 -23.03
N GLY A 245 -4.00 9.71 -22.46
CA GLY A 245 -3.91 9.37 -21.04
C GLY A 245 -4.61 8.06 -20.67
N ASN A 246 -4.94 7.22 -21.65
CA ASN A 246 -5.60 5.95 -21.42
C ASN A 246 -4.60 4.82 -21.23
N TYR A 247 -4.90 3.84 -20.39
CA TYR A 247 -4.04 2.67 -20.20
C TYR A 247 -3.87 1.90 -21.52
N LEU A 248 -2.62 1.47 -21.77
CA LEU A 248 -2.30 0.63 -22.93
C LEU A 248 -2.50 -0.87 -22.69
N ASN A 249 -2.59 -1.29 -21.42
CA ASN A 249 -2.74 -2.68 -21.01
C ASN A 249 -3.95 -2.84 -20.09
N ASP A 250 -4.47 -4.06 -20.04
CA ASP A 250 -5.29 -4.51 -18.93
C ASP A 250 -4.39 -5.01 -17.78
N TYR A 251 -4.97 -5.26 -16.60
CA TYR A 251 -4.23 -5.62 -15.39
C TYR A 251 -4.81 -6.85 -14.72
N ASP A 252 -4.26 -7.99 -15.12
CA ASP A 252 -4.52 -9.33 -14.57
C ASP A 252 -3.31 -9.75 -13.72
N GLU A 253 -3.32 -9.33 -12.46
CA GLU A 253 -2.15 -9.41 -11.58
C GLU A 253 -2.17 -10.71 -10.78
N THR A 254 -1.16 -11.55 -10.95
CA THR A 254 -0.93 -12.75 -10.13
C THR A 254 0.17 -12.50 -9.11
N GLU A 255 -0.09 -12.82 -7.85
CA GLU A 255 0.81 -12.61 -6.73
C GLU A 255 1.28 -13.95 -6.13
N VAL A 256 2.54 -14.01 -5.69
CA VAL A 256 3.06 -15.04 -4.80
C VAL A 256 3.82 -14.38 -3.66
N PHE A 257 3.46 -14.68 -2.42
CA PHE A 257 4.06 -14.05 -1.25
C PHE A 257 4.48 -15.05 -0.17
N SER A 258 5.45 -14.64 0.65
CA SER A 258 5.85 -15.36 1.85
C SER A 258 6.36 -14.44 2.95
N GLU A 259 6.15 -14.86 4.19
CA GLU A 259 6.72 -14.22 5.39
C GLU A 259 7.13 -15.31 6.39
N PHE A 260 8.42 -15.39 6.67
CA PHE A 260 8.99 -16.30 7.65
C PHE A 260 9.46 -15.51 8.88
N SER A 261 8.85 -15.76 10.02
CA SER A 261 9.16 -15.10 11.29
C SER A 261 9.74 -16.10 12.28
N PHE A 262 10.82 -15.73 12.96
CA PHE A 262 11.46 -16.55 14.00
C PHE A 262 12.12 -15.68 15.07
N LYS A 263 12.55 -16.28 16.18
CA LYS A 263 13.44 -15.61 17.14
C LYS A 263 14.84 -16.21 17.08
N ALA A 264 15.86 -15.35 17.08
CA ALA A 264 17.25 -15.74 17.22
C ALA A 264 17.90 -14.88 18.30
N GLY A 265 18.51 -15.50 19.31
CA GLY A 265 19.11 -14.78 20.45
C GLY A 265 18.11 -13.89 21.22
N GLY A 266 16.83 -14.27 21.25
CA GLY A 266 15.75 -13.47 21.85
C GLY A 266 15.23 -12.31 20.97
N LEU A 267 15.89 -12.02 19.85
CA LEU A 267 15.49 -10.98 18.90
C LEU A 267 14.50 -11.55 17.87
N PRO A 268 13.31 -10.95 17.70
CA PRO A 268 12.40 -11.27 16.61
C PRO A 268 13.01 -10.89 15.27
N ILE A 269 12.95 -11.80 14.30
CA ILE A 269 13.38 -11.62 12.92
C ILE A 269 12.22 -12.03 12.02
N SER A 270 12.00 -11.28 10.94
CA SER A 270 11.13 -11.73 9.84
C SER A 270 11.83 -11.52 8.51
N ILE A 271 11.66 -12.46 7.60
CA ILE A 271 12.11 -12.39 6.21
C ILE A 271 10.86 -12.48 5.35
N PHE A 272 10.71 -11.58 4.40
CA PHE A 272 9.51 -11.47 3.58
C PHE A 272 9.86 -11.30 2.12
N ALA A 273 9.02 -11.87 1.27
CA ALA A 273 9.13 -11.76 -0.18
C ALA A 273 7.74 -11.67 -0.80
N ASP A 274 7.65 -10.91 -1.87
CA ASP A 274 6.44 -10.64 -2.62
C ASP A 274 6.81 -10.53 -4.10
N PHE A 275 6.04 -11.21 -4.95
CA PHE A 275 6.24 -11.21 -6.39
C PHE A 275 4.88 -11.04 -7.06
N VAL A 276 4.82 -10.15 -8.05
CA VAL A 276 3.63 -9.91 -8.85
C VAL A 276 3.95 -9.93 -10.33
N ASN A 277 3.05 -10.49 -11.13
CA ASN A 277 3.11 -10.45 -12.58
C ASN A 277 1.75 -10.03 -13.15
N ASN A 278 1.73 -9.05 -14.05
CA ASN A 278 0.57 -8.74 -14.87
C ASN A 278 0.59 -9.62 -16.13
N ALA A 279 -0.37 -10.53 -16.25
CA ALA A 279 -0.46 -11.47 -17.35
C ALA A 279 -0.85 -10.80 -18.69
N ASP A 280 -1.54 -9.66 -18.64
CA ASP A 280 -2.05 -8.96 -19.84
C ASP A 280 -1.07 -7.95 -20.46
N ALA A 281 0.04 -7.67 -19.79
CA ALA A 281 1.10 -6.81 -20.31
C ALA A 281 2.24 -7.65 -20.93
N ASP A 282 2.53 -7.46 -22.21
CA ASP A 282 3.57 -8.21 -22.95
C ASP A 282 5.00 -7.98 -22.42
N LYS A 283 5.24 -6.86 -21.73
CA LYS A 283 6.57 -6.43 -21.28
C LYS A 283 6.47 -5.51 -20.07
N ASN A 284 7.54 -5.47 -19.28
CA ASN A 284 7.63 -4.64 -18.08
C ASN A 284 6.50 -4.95 -17.07
N ASN A 285 6.16 -6.22 -16.94
CA ASN A 285 4.97 -6.69 -16.26
C ASN A 285 5.27 -7.40 -14.93
N ASN A 286 6.51 -7.31 -14.41
CA ASN A 286 6.89 -7.96 -13.16
C ASN A 286 7.23 -6.98 -12.04
N GLY A 287 6.84 -7.32 -10.82
CA GLY A 287 7.25 -6.67 -9.59
C GLY A 287 7.82 -7.70 -8.62
N TYR A 288 8.84 -7.30 -7.85
CA TYR A 288 9.29 -8.09 -6.72
C TYR A 288 9.83 -7.23 -5.59
N PHE A 289 9.64 -7.73 -4.38
CA PHE A 289 10.06 -7.14 -3.12
C PHE A 289 10.64 -8.25 -2.26
N ILE A 290 11.81 -7.98 -1.65
CA ILE A 290 12.44 -8.87 -0.69
C ILE A 290 13.03 -8.04 0.43
N GLY A 291 12.81 -8.45 1.67
CA GLY A 291 13.35 -7.74 2.80
C GLY A 291 13.33 -8.52 4.09
N PHE A 292 13.76 -7.85 5.14
CA PHE A 292 13.74 -8.39 6.48
C PHE A 292 13.45 -7.30 7.51
N SER A 293 13.04 -7.75 8.70
CA SER A 293 12.94 -6.94 9.90
C SER A 293 13.68 -7.58 11.04
N LEU A 294 14.32 -6.76 11.89
CA LEU A 294 15.01 -7.17 13.10
C LEU A 294 14.54 -6.29 14.26
N GLY A 295 14.04 -6.92 15.33
CA GLY A 295 13.54 -6.24 16.51
C GLY A 295 12.00 -6.16 16.59
N LYS A 296 11.50 -5.19 17.35
CA LYS A 296 10.06 -4.94 17.59
C LYS A 296 9.82 -3.46 17.91
N ASP A 297 8.58 -3.02 17.88
CA ASP A 297 8.21 -1.61 18.07
C ASP A 297 6.96 -1.45 18.95
N LYS A 298 6.90 -2.16 20.10
CA LYS A 298 5.70 -2.23 20.94
C LYS A 298 5.82 -1.50 22.28
N GLU A 299 6.91 -1.71 22.99
CA GLU A 299 7.12 -1.24 24.35
C GLU A 299 8.23 -0.18 24.39
N ALA A 300 8.22 0.70 25.39
CA ALA A 300 9.27 1.71 25.54
C ALA A 300 10.66 1.05 25.60
N GLY A 301 11.60 1.56 24.80
CA GLY A 301 12.93 0.98 24.61
C GLY A 301 13.03 -0.04 23.47
N ASP A 302 11.90 -0.50 22.92
CA ASP A 302 11.90 -1.36 21.73
C ASP A 302 12.43 -0.59 20.51
N TRP A 303 13.15 -1.29 19.65
CA TRP A 303 13.65 -0.79 18.38
C TRP A 303 13.43 -1.79 17.26
N LEU A 304 13.25 -1.27 16.05
CA LEU A 304 13.00 -2.04 14.85
C LEU A 304 13.85 -1.52 13.70
N ILE A 305 14.61 -2.41 13.07
CA ILE A 305 15.26 -2.18 11.79
C ILE A 305 14.46 -2.91 10.71
N ARG A 306 14.22 -2.24 9.59
CA ARG A 306 13.67 -2.85 8.38
C ARG A 306 14.54 -2.50 7.19
N TYR A 307 14.76 -3.48 6.34
CA TYR A 307 15.40 -3.28 5.05
C TYR A 307 14.59 -4.02 4.00
N ASP A 308 14.45 -3.41 2.83
CA ASP A 308 13.95 -4.09 1.66
C ASP A 308 14.63 -3.59 0.39
N TYR A 309 14.75 -4.50 -0.58
CA TYR A 309 15.00 -4.18 -1.97
C TYR A 309 13.75 -4.49 -2.77
N ARG A 310 13.43 -3.61 -3.70
CA ARG A 310 12.26 -3.75 -4.56
C ARG A 310 12.55 -3.32 -5.98
N LYS A 311 11.84 -3.92 -6.93
CA LYS A 311 11.76 -3.47 -8.31
C LYS A 311 10.30 -3.66 -8.75
N LEU A 312 9.70 -2.61 -9.27
CA LEU A 312 8.35 -2.64 -9.80
C LEU A 312 8.39 -2.14 -11.24
N GLU A 313 8.19 -3.05 -12.18
CA GLU A 313 8.15 -2.69 -13.59
C GLU A 313 6.88 -1.92 -13.94
N ARG A 314 6.95 -1.23 -15.08
CA ARG A 314 6.00 -0.22 -15.52
C ARG A 314 4.54 -0.64 -15.44
N ASP A 315 4.25 -1.84 -15.92
CA ASP A 315 2.89 -2.34 -16.13
C ASP A 315 2.65 -3.60 -15.30
N ALA A 316 3.41 -3.77 -14.21
CA ALA A 316 3.29 -4.90 -13.31
C ALA A 316 2.05 -4.82 -12.41
N VAL A 317 1.67 -3.60 -12.01
CA VAL A 317 0.48 -3.30 -11.22
C VAL A 317 -0.07 -1.91 -11.57
N ILE A 318 -1.29 -1.60 -11.14
CA ILE A 318 -1.81 -0.23 -11.19
C ILE A 318 -1.00 0.72 -10.28
N GLY A 319 -0.30 1.68 -10.90
CA GLY A 319 0.60 2.60 -10.21
C GLY A 319 -0.09 3.62 -9.32
N ALA A 320 -1.38 3.89 -9.52
CA ALA A 320 -2.14 4.83 -8.70
C ALA A 320 -2.39 4.31 -7.26
N PHE A 321 -2.21 3.01 -7.03
CA PHE A 321 -2.58 2.31 -5.80
C PHE A 321 -1.39 1.70 -5.04
N THR A 322 -0.18 1.85 -5.55
CA THR A 322 1.07 1.36 -4.94
C THR A 322 1.83 2.48 -4.21
N ASP A 323 2.96 2.10 -3.59
CA ASP A 323 3.83 2.96 -2.76
C ASP A 323 3.98 4.39 -3.31
N SER A 324 3.81 5.37 -2.42
CA SER A 324 3.88 6.81 -2.72
C SER A 324 5.23 7.49 -2.42
N ASP A 325 6.19 6.79 -1.81
CA ASP A 325 7.45 7.34 -1.34
C ASP A 325 8.64 6.86 -2.22
N CYS A 326 8.81 5.56 -2.43
CA CYS A 326 9.83 4.94 -3.28
C CYS A 326 9.83 5.52 -4.69
N TRP A 327 11.00 5.94 -5.19
CA TRP A 327 11.23 6.59 -6.48
C TRP A 327 10.30 7.77 -6.82
N GLY A 328 9.60 8.34 -5.83
CA GLY A 328 8.61 9.39 -6.02
C GLY A 328 7.19 8.89 -6.30
N GLY A 329 6.93 7.60 -6.07
CA GLY A 329 5.62 6.96 -6.13
C GLY A 329 5.32 6.23 -7.44
N GLY A 330 4.42 5.25 -7.35
CA GLY A 330 3.92 4.48 -8.49
C GLY A 330 4.83 3.34 -8.93
N THR A 331 4.78 2.97 -10.22
CA THR A 331 5.60 1.91 -10.81
C THR A 331 6.83 2.45 -11.55
N ASN A 332 7.52 1.57 -12.30
CA ASN A 332 8.66 1.91 -13.15
C ASN A 332 9.88 2.39 -12.35
N GLY A 333 10.13 1.73 -11.22
CA GLY A 333 11.26 2.05 -10.33
C GLY A 333 11.86 0.82 -9.64
N LYS A 334 13.04 1.02 -9.07
CA LYS A 334 13.71 0.05 -8.19
C LYS A 334 14.58 0.73 -7.18
N GLY A 335 14.82 0.10 -6.05
CA GLY A 335 15.75 0.63 -5.08
C GLY A 335 15.73 -0.09 -3.74
N HIS A 336 16.34 0.58 -2.78
CA HIS A 336 16.55 0.09 -1.43
C HIS A 336 15.87 1.01 -0.44
N ARG A 337 15.14 0.45 0.52
CA ARG A 337 14.57 1.16 1.65
C ARG A 337 15.20 0.64 2.94
N ILE A 338 15.70 1.55 3.77
CA ILE A 338 16.22 1.26 5.11
C ILE A 338 15.44 2.09 6.10
N SER A 339 14.88 1.45 7.12
CA SER A 339 14.17 2.12 8.20
C SER A 339 14.72 1.71 9.56
N PHE A 340 14.79 2.67 10.48
CA PHE A 340 15.04 2.45 11.90
C PHE A 340 13.98 3.19 12.70
N SER A 341 13.39 2.52 13.69
CA SER A 341 12.47 3.16 14.64
C SER A 341 12.75 2.72 16.07
N VAL A 342 12.44 3.62 17.01
CA VAL A 342 12.54 3.38 18.45
C VAL A 342 11.29 3.89 19.16
N VAL A 343 10.76 3.09 20.08
CA VAL A 343 9.63 3.47 20.93
C VAL A 343 10.18 4.21 22.14
N VAL A 344 9.99 5.53 22.17
CA VAL A 344 10.53 6.40 23.24
C VAL A 344 9.64 6.44 24.48
N ALA A 345 8.34 6.22 24.30
CA ALA A 345 7.37 6.10 25.36
C ALA A 345 6.18 5.26 24.89
N LYS A 346 5.29 4.88 25.81
CA LYS A 346 4.04 4.20 25.45
C LYS A 346 3.33 4.99 24.34
N ASN A 347 2.97 4.31 23.26
CA ASN A 347 2.31 4.88 22.09
C ASN A 347 3.08 6.00 21.36
N THR A 348 4.37 6.19 21.64
CA THR A 348 5.20 7.25 21.04
C THR A 348 6.44 6.66 20.40
N MET A 349 6.59 6.87 19.10
CA MET A 349 7.69 6.32 18.30
C MET A 349 8.41 7.41 17.52
N LEU A 350 9.74 7.31 17.46
CA LEU A 350 10.58 8.06 16.53
C LEU A 350 11.07 7.11 15.44
N GLY A 351 11.17 7.59 14.20
CA GLY A 351 11.66 6.79 13.09
C GLY A 351 12.37 7.60 12.03
N VAL A 352 13.34 6.96 11.38
CA VAL A 352 14.04 7.46 10.19
C VAL A 352 13.94 6.42 9.09
N THR A 353 13.66 6.87 7.87
CA THR A 353 13.67 6.04 6.67
C THR A 353 14.49 6.72 5.59
N ALA A 354 15.36 5.94 4.93
CA ALA A 354 16.15 6.36 3.79
C ALA A 354 15.82 5.48 2.57
N PHE A 355 15.70 6.13 1.42
CA PHE A 355 15.38 5.50 0.14
C PHE A 355 16.52 5.76 -0.85
N PHE A 356 16.97 4.72 -1.55
CA PHE A 356 18.03 4.81 -2.55
C PHE A 356 17.53 4.22 -3.86
N ASP A 357 16.89 5.08 -4.66
CA ASP A 357 16.05 4.63 -5.74
C ASP A 357 16.53 5.07 -7.12
N LYS A 358 16.09 4.32 -8.12
CA LYS A 358 16.17 4.64 -9.53
C LYS A 358 14.79 4.56 -10.13
N LYS A 359 14.36 5.63 -10.79
CA LYS A 359 13.14 5.66 -11.60
C LYS A 359 13.43 5.53 -13.09
N ASP A 360 12.37 5.29 -13.85
CA ASP A 360 12.42 5.09 -15.30
C ASP A 360 13.32 3.91 -15.70
N ILE A 361 13.08 2.78 -15.05
CA ILE A 361 13.82 1.55 -15.32
C ILE A 361 13.37 0.93 -16.66
N ILE A 362 13.95 1.40 -17.75
CA ILE A 362 13.79 0.77 -19.08
C ILE A 362 14.17 -0.72 -18.96
N SER A 363 13.29 -1.66 -19.35
CA SER A 363 13.71 -3.07 -19.45
C SER A 363 14.76 -3.20 -20.54
N ILE A 364 15.82 -3.93 -20.21
CA ILE A 364 17.02 -4.11 -21.04
C ILE A 364 16.69 -4.75 -22.41
N GLN A 365 15.48 -5.27 -22.62
CA GLN A 365 15.03 -5.86 -23.88
C GLN A 365 14.89 -4.83 -25.02
N THR A 366 14.39 -3.62 -24.74
CA THR A 366 14.15 -2.61 -25.80
C THR A 366 15.44 -2.07 -26.42
N ILE A 367 16.57 -2.11 -25.70
CA ILE A 367 17.88 -1.66 -26.22
C ILE A 367 18.46 -2.67 -27.22
N ARG A 368 18.17 -3.98 -27.07
CA ARG A 368 18.63 -4.99 -28.04
C ARG A 368 17.91 -4.86 -29.36
N ASP A 369 16.59 -4.67 -29.37
CA ASP A 369 15.82 -4.52 -30.62
C ASP A 369 16.13 -3.22 -31.35
N SER A 370 16.30 -2.11 -30.63
CA SER A 370 16.71 -0.84 -31.26
C SER A 370 18.17 -0.87 -31.77
N SER A 371 19.07 -1.63 -31.14
CA SER A 371 20.43 -1.86 -31.65
C SER A 371 20.50 -2.81 -32.86
N LEU A 372 19.53 -3.74 -32.98
CA LEU A 372 19.40 -4.65 -34.13
C LEU A 372 18.80 -3.95 -35.34
N ILE A 373 17.80 -3.07 -35.14
CA ILE A 373 17.22 -2.25 -36.20
C ILE A 373 18.28 -1.30 -36.78
N TYR A 374 19.10 -0.66 -35.93
CA TYR A 374 20.19 0.21 -36.39
C TYR A 374 21.26 -0.56 -37.17
N ARG A 375 21.61 -1.79 -36.75
CA ARG A 375 22.55 -2.64 -37.49
C ARG A 375 22.00 -3.10 -38.85
N SER A 376 20.70 -3.40 -38.96
CA SER A 376 20.09 -3.77 -40.26
C SER A 376 20.09 -2.60 -41.25
N SER A 377 19.74 -1.38 -40.80
CA SER A 377 19.73 -0.18 -41.66
C SER A 377 21.13 0.23 -42.17
N SER A 378 22.18 -0.04 -41.39
CA SER A 378 23.56 0.27 -41.77
C SER A 378 24.15 -0.65 -42.85
N ASN A 379 23.54 -1.82 -43.08
CA ASN A 379 23.94 -2.73 -44.15
C ASN A 379 23.27 -2.38 -45.49
N ASP A 380 22.08 -1.78 -45.46
CA ASP A 380 21.37 -1.37 -46.68
C ASP A 380 21.97 -0.10 -47.30
N GLU A 381 22.49 0.84 -46.50
CA GLU A 381 23.19 2.04 -47.02
C GLU A 381 24.49 1.72 -47.80
N LYS A 382 25.17 0.60 -47.48
CA LYS A 382 26.35 0.16 -48.25
C LYS A 382 26.01 -0.45 -49.60
N SER A 383 24.78 -0.91 -49.81
CA SER A 383 24.34 -1.47 -51.09
C SER A 383 23.93 -0.39 -52.10
N LEU A 384 23.47 0.78 -51.62
CA LEU A 384 23.01 1.89 -52.46
C LEU A 384 24.14 2.80 -52.98
N GLN A 385 25.33 2.77 -52.37
CA GLN A 385 26.48 3.55 -52.87
C GLN A 385 27.22 2.92 -54.05
N ASN A 386 26.92 1.66 -54.42
CA ASN A 386 27.52 0.97 -55.57
C ASN A 386 26.68 1.01 -56.85
N LEU A 387 25.54 1.72 -56.86
CA LEU A 387 24.64 1.83 -58.02
C LEU A 387 24.72 3.17 -58.77
N ASN A 388 25.58 4.11 -58.33
CA ASN A 388 25.77 5.43 -58.97
C ASN A 388 27.15 5.64 -59.61
N LYS A 389 27.83 4.56 -60.01
CA LYS A 389 29.01 4.62 -60.89
C LYS A 389 28.87 3.59 -62.00
N ASN A 390 28.24 3.98 -63.10
CA ASN A 390 28.52 3.53 -64.47
C ASN A 390 27.88 4.48 -65.46
#